data_AF-A0A4Q5QCG6-F1
#
_entry.id   AF-A0A4Q5QCG6-F1
#
_cell.length_a   1.000
_cell.length_b   1.000
_cell.length_c   1.000
_cell.angle_alpha   90.00
_cell.angle_beta   90.00
_cell.angle_gamma   90.00
#
_symmetry.space_group_name_H-M   'P 1'
#
loop_
_entity.id
_entity.type
_entity.pdbx_description
1 polymer ?
#
loop_
_entity_poly.entity_id
_entity_poly.type
_entity_poly.pdbx_seq_one_letter_code
_entity_poly.pdbx_strand_id
1 'polypeptide(L)' 'KARSGRKGKKLFMPLRQALTGEDHGPELRDLLPLMGRNRAADRLQLAAA' A
#
# COMPACT_ATOMS: atom_id res chain seq x y z
N LYS A 1 14.46 5.80 13.97
CA LYS A 1 14.73 5.71 12.51
C LYS A 1 14.01 4.49 11.94
N ALA A 2 13.52 4.55 10.69
CA ALA A 2 12.85 3.42 10.04
C ALA A 2 13.84 2.28 9.72
N ARG A 3 13.48 1.04 10.06
CA ARG A 3 14.35 -0.16 9.91
C ARG A 3 14.73 -0.47 8.46
N SER A 4 13.88 -0.11 7.49
CA SER A 4 14.10 -0.38 6.06
C SER A 4 14.73 0.78 5.28
N GLY A 5 14.87 1.97 5.89
CA GLY A 5 15.34 3.18 5.20
C GLY A 5 14.42 3.72 4.07
N ARG A 6 13.30 3.04 3.75
CA ARG A 6 12.38 3.44 2.69
C ARG A 6 11.51 4.61 3.15
N LYS A 7 11.31 5.58 2.25
CA LYS A 7 10.48 6.78 2.48
C LYS A 7 9.89 7.31 1.18
N GLY A 8 8.86 8.15 1.29
CA GLY A 8 8.21 8.80 0.14
C GLY A 8 7.78 7.79 -0.91
N LYS A 9 8.04 8.09 -2.20
CA LYS A 9 7.67 7.24 -3.34
C LYS A 9 8.15 5.79 -3.20
N LYS A 10 9.39 5.57 -2.73
CA LYS A 10 9.97 4.22 -2.57
C LYS A 10 9.27 3.37 -1.50
N LEU A 11 8.52 3.99 -0.59
CA LEU A 11 7.70 3.29 0.40
C LEU A 11 6.25 3.14 -0.09
N PHE A 12 5.66 4.22 -0.56
CA PHE A 12 4.20 4.27 -0.79
C PHE A 12 3.77 3.81 -2.19
N MET A 13 4.61 3.94 -3.21
CA MET A 13 4.27 3.49 -4.58
C MET A 13 4.03 1.97 -4.65
N PRO A 14 4.95 1.10 -4.19
CA PRO A 14 4.72 -0.34 -4.27
C PRO A 14 3.51 -0.79 -3.42
N LEU A 15 3.26 -0.13 -2.29
CA LEU A 15 2.07 -0.42 -1.47
C LEU A 15 0.77 -0.05 -2.21
N ARG A 16 0.78 1.06 -2.94
CA ARG A 16 -0.37 1.50 -3.74
C ARG A 16 -0.66 0.53 -4.87
N GLN A 17 0.36 0.16 -5.63
CA GLN A 17 0.25 -0.85 -6.70
C GLN A 17 -0.27 -2.18 -6.14
N ALA A 18 0.22 -2.63 -4.98
CA ALA A 18 -0.28 -3.85 -4.34
C ALA A 18 -1.75 -3.78 -3.92
N LEU A 19 -2.24 -2.59 -3.53
CA LEU A 19 -3.59 -2.40 -3.02
C LEU A 19 -4.62 -2.10 -4.10
N THR A 20 -4.22 -1.44 -5.19
CA THR A 20 -5.13 -0.93 -6.24
C THR A 20 -4.84 -1.48 -7.63
N GLY A 21 -3.63 -1.99 -7.89
CA GLY A 21 -3.18 -2.38 -9.24
C GLY A 21 -2.85 -1.20 -10.16
N GLU A 22 -2.82 0.03 -9.64
CA GLU A 22 -2.65 1.25 -10.43
C GLU A 22 -1.33 1.96 -10.11
N ASP A 23 -0.61 2.40 -11.15
CA ASP A 23 0.62 3.19 -11.01
C ASP A 23 0.38 4.57 -10.39
N HIS A 24 -0.82 5.13 -10.61
CA HIS A 24 -1.25 6.45 -10.15
C HIS A 24 -2.59 6.42 -9.41
N GLY A 25 -2.77 5.43 -8.53
CA GLY A 25 -3.99 5.29 -7.75
C GLY A 25 -4.20 6.34 -6.64
N PRO A 26 -5.31 6.26 -5.89
CA PRO A 26 -5.65 7.20 -4.83
C PRO A 26 -4.64 7.18 -3.67
N GLU A 27 -4.59 8.27 -2.91
CA GLU A 27 -3.74 8.37 -1.72
C GLU A 27 -4.12 7.32 -0.67
N LEU A 28 -3.12 6.64 -0.10
CA LEU A 28 -3.35 5.55 0.85
C LEU A 28 -4.11 6.01 2.10
N ARG A 29 -3.94 7.28 2.49
CA ARG A 29 -4.63 7.85 3.64
C ARG A 29 -6.15 7.87 3.47
N ASP A 30 -6.62 8.05 2.24
CA ASP A 30 -8.04 8.13 1.91
C ASP A 30 -8.57 6.73 1.55
N LEU A 31 -7.74 5.93 0.88
CA LEU A 31 -8.08 4.57 0.48
C LEU A 31 -8.24 3.60 1.67
N LEU A 32 -7.31 3.60 2.63
CA LEU A 32 -7.26 2.58 3.69
C LEU A 32 -8.50 2.59 4.60
N PRO A 33 -9.03 3.73 5.05
CA PRO A 33 -10.28 3.77 5.82
C PRO A 33 -11.48 3.20 5.05
N LEU A 34 -11.54 3.45 3.74
CA LEU A 34 -12.63 2.98 2.87
C LEU A 34 -12.52 1.48 2.54
N MET A 35 -11.29 0.99 2.36
CA MET A 35 -11.01 -0.41 2.04
C MET A 35 -11.22 -1.34 3.25
N GLY A 36 -10.90 -0.85 4.45
CA GLY A 36 -10.90 -1.63 5.68
C GLY A 36 -9.62 -2.47 5.86
N ARG A 37 -9.25 -2.71 7.13
CA ARG A 37 -7.99 -3.35 7.52
C ARG A 37 -7.81 -4.75 6.93
N ASN A 38 -8.83 -5.60 7.01
CA ASN A 38 -8.71 -7.01 6.61
C ASN A 38 -8.43 -7.13 5.12
N ARG A 39 -9.26 -6.48 4.28
CA ARG A 39 -9.09 -6.47 2.82
C ARG A 39 -7.72 -5.90 2.40
N ALA A 40 -7.26 -4.84 3.05
CA ALA A 40 -5.94 -4.28 2.77
C ALA A 40 -4.82 -5.26 3.13
N ALA A 41 -4.92 -5.94 4.28
CA ALA A 41 -3.95 -6.96 4.68
C ALA A 41 -3.92 -8.15 3.72
N ASP A 42 -5.08 -8.68 3.33
CA ASP A 42 -5.20 -9.81 2.39
C ASP A 42 -4.53 -9.48 1.05
N ARG A 43 -4.76 -8.28 0.51
CA ARG A 43 -4.12 -7.83 -0.72
C ARG A 43 -2.61 -7.68 -0.59
N LEU A 44 -2.14 -7.12 0.53
CA LEU A 44 -0.70 -6.99 0.78
C LEU A 44 -0.01 -8.34 0.95
N GLN A 45 -0.69 -9.32 1.57
CA GLN A 45 -0.18 -10.69 1.67
C GLN A 45 -0.11 -11.35 0.30
N LEU A 46 -1.15 -11.23 -0.52
CA LEU A 46 -1.18 -11.77 -1.88
C LEU A 46 -0.06 -11.17 -2.75
N ALA A 47 0.18 -9.87 -2.65
CA ALA A 47 1.22 -9.18 -3.41
C ALA A 47 2.65 -9.46 -2.91
N ALA A 48 2.80 -10.03 -1.72
CA ALA A 48 4.11 -10.38 -1.14
C ALA A 48 4.51 -11.85 -1.38
N ALA A 49 3.58 -12.68 -1.88
CA ALA A 49 3.84 -14.04 -2.34
C ALA A 49 4.54 -14.02 -3.70
#